data_AF-A0A813BUU3-F1
#
_entry.id   AF-A0A813BUU3-F1
#
_cell.length_a   1.000
_cell.length_b   1.000
_cell.length_c   1.000
_cell.angle_alpha   90.00
_cell.angle_beta   90.00
_cell.angle_gamma   90.00
#
_symmetry.space_group_name_H-M   'P 1'
#
loop_
_entity.id
_entity.type
_entity.pdbx_description
1 polymer ?
#
loop_
_entity_poly.entity_id
_entity_poly.type
_entity_poly.pdbx_seq_one_letter_code
_entity_poly.pdbx_strand_id
1 'polypeptide(L)' 'MGQRGMSKELFTQLARSSACPNEVLDSPALLVLAPDSMEFATAREINEKFCTQMEVVHGKGSHYNMMQ' A
#
# COMPACT_ATOMS: atom_id res chain seq x y z
N MET A 1 11.40 -2.96 -38.17
CA MET A 1 11.11 -2.13 -36.98
C MET A 1 10.47 -3.04 -35.94
N GLY A 2 11.21 -3.44 -34.90
CA GLY A 2 10.73 -4.36 -33.88
C GLY A 2 10.50 -3.65 -32.56
N GLN A 3 9.24 -3.48 -32.14
CA GLN A 3 8.93 -3.13 -30.75
C GLN A 3 9.17 -4.39 -29.90
N ARG A 4 10.27 -4.41 -29.15
CA ARG A 4 10.44 -5.37 -28.06
C ARG A 4 9.50 -4.94 -26.94
N GLY A 5 8.38 -5.64 -26.79
CA GLY A 5 7.52 -5.50 -25.63
C GLY A 5 8.30 -5.83 -24.36
N MET A 6 8.10 -5.02 -23.33
CA MET A 6 8.66 -5.26 -22.00
C MET A 6 8.06 -6.56 -21.43
N SER A 7 8.87 -7.43 -20.81
CA SER A 7 8.32 -8.66 -20.24
C SER A 7 7.35 -8.34 -19.11
N LYS A 8 6.30 -9.16 -18.94
CA LYS A 8 5.31 -8.98 -17.87
C LYS A 8 5.96 -8.96 -16.48
N GLU A 9 7.04 -9.71 -16.29
CA GLU A 9 7.81 -9.71 -15.05
C GLU A 9 8.51 -8.38 -14.82
N LEU A 10 9.13 -7.79 -15.85
CA LEU A 10 9.79 -6.48 -15.74
C LEU A 10 8.77 -5.36 -15.49
N PHE A 11 7.61 -5.40 -16.13
CA PHE A 11 6.52 -4.46 -15.86
C PHE A 11 6.00 -4.60 -14.42
N THR A 12 5.83 -5.83 -13.94
CA THR A 12 5.37 -6.11 -12.57
C THR A 12 6.42 -5.67 -11.53
N GLN A 13 7.71 -5.87 -11.82
CA GLN A 13 8.80 -5.40 -10.97
C GLN A 13 8.87 -3.88 -10.91
N LEU A 14 8.71 -3.19 -12.04
CA LEU A 14 8.71 -1.73 -12.09
C LEU A 14 7.48 -1.14 -11.37
N ALA A 15 6.30 -1.72 -11.57
CA ALA A 15 5.09 -1.34 -10.85
C ALA A 15 5.23 -1.55 -9.33
N ARG A 16 5.98 -2.57 -8.89
CA ARG A 16 6.33 -2.78 -7.47
C ARG A 16 7.37 -1.78 -6.97
N SER A 17 8.35 -1.40 -7.79
CA SER A 17 9.43 -0.49 -7.36
C SER A 17 9.02 0.98 -7.31
N SER A 18 7.98 1.40 -8.05
CA SER A 18 7.56 2.80 -8.08
C SER A 18 6.76 3.25 -6.84
N ALA A 19 6.37 2.33 -5.96
CA ALA A 19 5.54 2.64 -4.79
C ALA A 19 6.11 2.12 -3.46
N CYS A 20 7.25 1.42 -3.47
CA CYS A 20 7.91 1.01 -2.22
C CYS A 20 8.69 2.20 -1.64
N PRO A 21 8.41 2.61 -0.39
CA PRO A 21 9.26 3.55 0.32
C PRO A 21 10.70 3.03 0.34
N ASN A 22 11.66 3.89 -0.01
CA ASN A 22 13.09 3.56 0.13
C ASN A 22 13.57 3.66 1.59
N GLU A 23 12.71 4.10 2.50
CA GLU A 23 13.04 4.42 3.88
C GLU A 23 12.03 3.79 4.84
N VAL A 24 12.52 3.44 6.03
CA VAL A 24 11.70 2.98 7.15
C VAL A 24 11.33 4.21 7.99
N LEU A 25 10.04 4.37 8.26
CA LEU A 25 9.49 5.36 9.19
C LEU A 25 9.63 4.83 10.63
N ASP A 26 10.60 5.39 11.35
CA ASP A 26 10.82 5.09 12.78
C ASP A 26 10.20 6.15 13.71
N SER A 27 8.90 6.38 13.53
CA SER A 27 8.12 7.28 14.38
C SER A 27 6.68 6.79 14.49
N PRO A 28 5.92 7.25 15.51
CA PRO A 28 4.52 6.85 15.68
C PRO A 28 3.69 7.16 14.44
N ALA A 29 2.98 6.14 13.94
CA ALA A 29 2.09 6.23 12.81
C ALA A 29 0.73 5.58 13.12
N LEU A 30 -0.34 6.14 12.57
CA LEU A 30 -1.69 5.58 12.69
C LEU A 30 -2.19 5.14 11.31
N LEU A 31 -2.51 3.85 11.17
CA LEU A 31 -3.15 3.28 10.00
C LEU A 31 -4.65 3.13 10.26
N VAL A 32 -5.47 3.87 9.52
CA VAL A 32 -6.94 3.78 9.57
C VAL A 32 -7.42 2.90 8.43
N LEU A 33 -7.99 1.74 8.75
CA LEU A 33 -8.53 0.80 7.77
C LEU A 33 -10.03 1.01 7.59
N ALA A 34 -10.47 1.06 6.33
CA ALA A 34 -11.88 1.09 5.98
C ALA A 34 -12.39 -0.36 5.81
N PRO A 35 -13.29 -0.85 6.68
CA PRO A 35 -13.70 -2.27 6.67
C PRO A 35 -14.44 -2.69 5.40
N ASP A 36 -15.08 -1.75 4.69
CA ASP A 36 -15.87 -2.07 3.50
C ASP A 36 -15.04 -2.10 2.20
N SER A 37 -13.71 -1.88 2.28
CA SER A 37 -12.81 -1.85 1.12
C SER A 37 -11.84 -3.03 1.11
N MET A 38 -12.37 -4.19 0.70
CA MET A 38 -11.62 -5.45 0.62
C MET A 38 -10.42 -5.40 -0.33
N GLU A 39 -10.41 -4.50 -1.30
CA GLU A 39 -9.28 -4.28 -2.20
C GLU A 39 -7.99 -3.80 -1.49
N PHE A 40 -8.11 -3.31 -0.24
CA PHE A 40 -7.00 -2.85 0.59
C PHE A 40 -6.73 -3.76 1.82
N ALA A 41 -7.21 -5.01 1.82
CA ALA A 41 -7.06 -5.93 2.96
C ALA A 41 -5.59 -6.17 3.39
N THR A 42 -4.64 -6.06 2.46
CA THR A 42 -3.19 -6.26 2.71
C THR A 42 -2.47 -4.97 3.14
N ALA A 43 -3.17 -3.84 3.31
CA ALA A 43 -2.55 -2.56 3.63
C ALA A 43 -1.73 -2.63 4.93
N ARG A 44 -2.22 -3.36 5.94
CA ARG A 44 -1.47 -3.57 7.19
C ARG A 44 -0.11 -4.23 6.94
N GLU A 45 -0.10 -5.38 6.26
CA GLU A 45 1.10 -6.19 6.00
C GLU A 45 2.12 -5.46 5.14
N ILE A 46 1.66 -4.58 4.25
CA ILE A 46 2.54 -3.74 3.43
C ILE A 46 3.17 -2.66 4.30
N ASN A 47 2.38 -1.95 5.10
CA ASN A 47 2.88 -0.84 5.93
C ASN A 47 3.77 -1.30 7.10
N GLU A 48 3.54 -2.50 7.66
CA GLU A 48 4.40 -3.07 8.71
C GLU A 48 5.87 -3.27 8.25
N LYS A 49 6.13 -3.32 6.94
CA LYS A 49 7.50 -3.41 6.40
C LYS A 49 8.27 -2.09 6.47
N PHE A 50 7.55 -0.97 6.62
CA PHE A 50 8.10 0.37 6.53
C PHE A 50 7.83 1.20 7.78
N CYS A 51 6.83 0.87 8.60
CA CYS A 51 6.49 1.62 9.81
C CYS A 51 6.78 0.77 11.05
N THR A 52 7.80 1.14 11.83
CA THR A 52 8.21 0.36 13.02
C THR A 52 7.27 0.53 14.21
N GLN A 53 6.57 1.66 14.26
CA GLN A 53 5.70 2.08 15.37
C GLN A 53 4.30 2.42 14.85
N MET A 54 3.62 1.45 14.22
CA MET A 54 2.29 1.63 13.63
C MET A 54 1.18 1.10 14.53
N GLU A 55 0.21 1.96 14.86
CA GLU A 55 -1.08 1.56 15.42
C GLU A 55 -2.11 1.36 14.30
N VAL A 56 -3.03 0.40 14.46
CA VAL A 56 -4.08 0.11 13.50
C VAL A 56 -5.45 0.31 14.13
N VAL A 57 -6.28 1.12 13.48
CA VAL A 57 -7.69 1.34 13.87
C VAL A 57 -8.61 1.09 12.68
N HIS A 58 -9.85 0.71 12.96
CA HIS A 58 -10.87 0.50 11.93
C HIS A 58 -11.85 1.66 11.94
N GLY A 59 -11.98 2.34 10.81
CA GLY A 59 -12.98 3.38 10.58
C GLY A 59 -14.36 2.78 10.29
N LYS A 60 -15.26 3.62 9.79
CA LYS A 60 -16.55 3.21 9.23
C LYS A 60 -16.56 3.47 7.74
N GLY A 61 -17.26 2.63 6.99
CA GLY A 61 -17.40 2.77 5.56
C GLY A 61 -16.23 2.18 4.77
N SER A 62 -16.09 2.70 3.56
CA SER A 62 -15.10 2.37 2.54
C SER A 62 -14.03 3.45 2.44
N HIS A 63 -12.96 3.13 1.74
CA HIS A 63 -11.89 4.07 1.37
C HIS A 63 -12.42 5.36 0.71
N TYR A 64 -13.56 5.28 0.00
CA TYR A 64 -14.14 6.38 -0.76
C TYR A 64 -15.04 7.32 0.07
N ASN A 65 -15.53 6.87 1.23
CA ASN A 65 -16.52 7.61 2.01
C ASN A 65 -16.19 7.74 3.51
N MET A 66 -15.10 7.17 4.00
CA MET A 66 -14.72 7.24 5.43
C MET A 66 -14.42 8.66 5.95
N MET A 67 -14.26 9.65 5.06
CA MET A 67 -13.95 11.05 5.38
C MET A 67 -15.12 12.02 5.15
N GLN A 68 -16.29 11.51 4.75
CA GLN A 68 -17.50 12.31 4.46
C GLN A 68 -18.42 12.34 5.68
#